data_AF-A0A9D8PEI6-F1
#
_entry.id   AF-A0A9D8PEI6-F1
#
_cell.length_a   1.000
_cell.length_b   1.000
_cell.length_c   1.000
_cell.angle_alpha   90.00
_cell.angle_beta   90.00
_cell.angle_gamma   90.00
#
_symmetry.space_group_name_H-M   'P 1'
#
loop_
_entity.id
_entity.type
_entity.pdbx_description
1 polymer ?
#
loop_
_entity_poly.entity_id
_entity_poly.type
_entity_poly.pdbx_seq_one_letter_code
_entity_poly.pdbx_strand_id
1 'polypeptide(L)'
;MFKSTSAVLAIFVLAALFVPSMPAIAQEEGASTSATSGSGILPDSNFYFVKVLGRNLQLWLADDVKKANLLLQFSSEDALVIEELSQNGKFDLALQHTEQFQQQLQRAVQHMERAQAQGQDVRVLVMKLEQNHLRQQAVLARVLEKAPEAAQEGLLNAIENSSKHVGDAILAVEGQEAMNSYREHLDQQVSNMGEDTKLRVRERLQAVHGKPVNVTTKPEATEASTVSPVPIPVQNSTQAGFQNTSVTTVGSQQDIQEQTAQQIGSSGGQKQQTVPQQGIQSGNQGGQVGNPGNTGNQHNGSK
;
A
#
# COMPACT_ATOMS: atom_id res chain seq x y z
N MET A 1 18.61 55.40 -23.38
CA MET A 1 17.19 55.00 -23.43
C MET A 1 17.03 53.63 -22.79
N PHE A 2 16.77 53.57 -21.48
CA PHE A 2 16.37 52.35 -20.78
C PHE A 2 15.39 52.77 -19.68
N LYS A 3 14.10 52.52 -19.90
CA LYS A 3 13.00 52.79 -18.96
C LYS A 3 12.01 51.65 -19.09
N SER A 4 12.02 50.69 -18.14
CA SER A 4 10.86 49.92 -17.65
C SER A 4 11.26 48.57 -17.02
N THR A 5 11.85 48.56 -15.82
CA THR A 5 11.97 47.33 -15.00
C THR A 5 11.59 47.50 -13.52
N SER A 6 11.17 48.69 -13.09
CA SER A 6 10.93 48.96 -11.65
C SER A 6 9.50 48.70 -11.14
N ALA A 7 8.56 48.26 -11.97
CA ALA A 7 7.14 48.16 -11.56
C ALA A 7 6.73 46.78 -11.01
N VAL A 8 7.50 45.72 -11.25
CA VAL A 8 7.12 44.35 -10.81
C VAL A 8 7.65 44.02 -9.40
N LEU A 9 8.63 44.78 -8.89
CA LEU A 9 9.20 44.58 -7.55
C LEU A 9 8.35 45.19 -6.42
N ALA A 10 7.44 46.13 -6.73
CA ALA A 10 6.68 46.85 -5.70
C ALA A 10 5.47 46.06 -5.13
N ILE A 11 4.99 45.03 -5.83
CA ILE A 11 3.84 44.23 -5.38
C ILE A 11 4.26 43.15 -4.36
N PHE A 12 5.51 42.69 -4.39
CA PHE A 12 6.03 41.77 -3.37
C PHE A 12 6.45 42.45 -2.07
N VAL A 13 6.70 43.77 -2.07
CA VAL A 13 7.08 44.52 -0.86
C VAL A 13 5.85 45.02 -0.09
N LEU A 14 4.71 45.25 -0.75
CA LEU A 14 3.50 45.70 -0.05
C LEU A 14 2.79 44.58 0.74
N ALA A 15 3.08 43.31 0.46
CA ALA A 15 2.61 42.18 1.26
C ALA A 15 3.47 41.91 2.52
N ALA A 16 4.63 42.57 2.66
CA ALA A 16 5.52 42.42 3.81
C ALA A 16 5.25 43.43 4.95
N LEU A 17 4.34 44.39 4.77
CA LEU A 17 4.04 45.44 5.76
C LEU A 17 2.72 45.23 6.52
N PHE A 18 1.97 44.19 6.19
CA PHE A 18 0.96 43.63 7.10
C PHE A 18 1.59 42.44 7.83
N VAL A 19 2.61 42.72 8.64
CA VAL A 19 2.88 41.89 9.81
C VAL A 19 1.80 42.31 10.80
N PRO A 20 0.65 41.60 10.93
CA PRO A 20 -0.14 41.78 12.13
C PRO A 20 0.85 41.55 13.25
N SER A 21 0.97 42.53 14.16
CA SER A 21 1.67 42.38 15.42
C SER A 21 1.13 41.09 16.03
N MET A 22 1.79 39.97 15.76
CA MET A 22 1.40 38.70 16.34
C MET A 22 1.53 39.01 17.82
N PRO A 23 0.45 38.94 18.62
CA PRO A 23 0.63 38.91 20.06
C PRO A 23 1.71 37.86 20.27
N ALA A 24 2.72 38.17 21.07
CA ALA A 24 3.67 37.17 21.51
C ALA A 24 2.80 36.05 22.08
N ILE A 25 2.58 35.01 21.27
CA ILE A 25 1.90 33.80 21.67
C ILE A 25 2.96 33.20 22.55
N ALA A 26 2.89 33.57 23.83
CA ALA A 26 3.34 32.76 24.92
C ALA A 26 2.94 31.35 24.50
N GLN A 27 3.96 30.56 24.23
CA GLN A 27 3.86 29.17 23.83
C GLN A 27 3.25 28.43 25.02
N GLU A 28 1.94 28.58 25.20
CA GLU A 28 1.15 27.65 25.98
C GLU A 28 1.14 26.37 25.15
N GLU A 29 2.06 25.48 25.52
CA GLU A 29 1.99 24.05 25.30
C GLU A 29 0.62 23.55 25.80
N GLY A 30 -0.43 23.76 25.00
CA GLY A 30 -1.80 23.59 25.50
C GLY A 30 -2.86 23.37 24.43
N ALA A 31 -2.49 23.23 23.16
CA ALA A 31 -3.39 22.75 22.12
C ALA A 31 -2.91 21.40 21.57
N SER A 32 -2.78 20.44 22.49
CA SER A 32 -2.86 19.02 22.16
C SER A 32 -4.23 18.72 21.53
N THR A 33 -4.35 18.98 20.23
CA THR A 33 -5.30 18.28 19.35
C THR A 33 -4.80 16.87 18.99
N SER A 34 -3.89 16.32 19.81
CA SER A 34 -3.38 14.96 19.80
C SER A 34 -4.18 14.02 20.71
N ALA A 35 -5.52 14.15 20.71
CA ALA A 35 -6.41 13.08 21.15
C ALA A 35 -6.79 12.22 19.94
N THR A 36 -5.76 11.59 19.40
CA THR A 36 -5.78 10.59 18.33
C THR A 36 -6.48 9.33 18.81
N SER A 37 -7.76 9.19 18.48
CA SER A 37 -8.45 7.90 18.34
C SER A 37 -9.59 7.95 17.30
N GLY A 38 -9.92 9.13 16.76
CA GLY A 38 -10.80 9.28 15.61
C GLY A 38 -9.96 9.37 14.33
N SER A 39 -10.41 8.65 13.30
CA SER A 39 -9.97 8.91 11.92
C SER A 39 -10.09 10.42 11.65
N GLY A 40 -9.09 10.99 10.98
CA GLY A 40 -8.92 12.45 10.87
C GLY A 40 -10.08 13.15 10.13
N ILE A 41 -9.83 14.36 9.61
CA ILE A 41 -10.83 15.07 8.78
C ILE A 41 -11.26 14.15 7.63
N LEU A 42 -12.53 13.72 7.67
CA LEU A 42 -13.15 12.88 6.65
C LEU A 42 -13.23 13.62 5.30
N PRO A 43 -13.23 12.88 4.18
CA PRO A 43 -13.35 13.44 2.84
C PRO A 43 -14.67 14.16 2.56
N ASP A 44 -15.70 13.98 3.40
CA ASP A 44 -16.97 14.69 3.29
C ASP A 44 -16.94 16.11 3.92
N SER A 45 -15.86 16.47 4.60
CA SER A 45 -15.69 17.79 5.18
C SER A 45 -15.20 18.81 4.16
N ASN A 46 -15.79 20.01 4.18
CA ASN A 46 -15.37 21.15 3.37
C ASN A 46 -13.91 21.57 3.60
N PHE A 47 -13.26 21.13 4.69
CA PHE A 47 -11.86 21.43 4.97
C PHE A 47 -10.89 20.33 4.50
N TYR A 48 -11.39 19.26 3.88
CA TYR A 48 -10.54 18.18 3.37
C TYR A 48 -9.53 18.66 2.31
N PHE A 49 -9.89 19.65 1.50
CA PHE A 49 -8.96 20.23 0.52
C PHE A 49 -7.70 20.81 1.18
N VAL A 50 -7.82 21.38 2.39
CA VAL A 50 -6.68 21.94 3.14
C VAL A 50 -5.73 20.82 3.54
N LYS A 51 -6.28 19.67 3.97
CA LYS A 51 -5.50 18.47 4.30
C LYS A 51 -4.73 17.97 3.07
N VAL A 52 -5.39 17.83 1.92
CA VAL A 52 -4.75 17.39 0.66
C VAL A 52 -3.66 18.36 0.23
N LEU A 53 -3.90 19.67 0.31
CA LEU A 53 -2.91 20.70 -0.01
C LEU A 53 -1.70 20.62 0.92
N GLY A 54 -1.92 20.47 2.24
CA GLY A 54 -0.86 20.30 3.23
C GLY A 54 -0.01 19.07 2.98
N ARG A 55 -0.63 17.91 2.70
CA ARG A 55 0.07 16.67 2.33
C ARG A 55 0.96 16.87 1.11
N ASN A 56 0.43 17.50 0.06
CA ASN A 56 1.18 17.76 -1.17
C ASN A 56 2.37 18.72 -0.95
N LEU A 57 2.18 19.78 -0.16
CA LEU A 57 3.26 20.71 0.18
C LEU A 57 4.37 20.02 0.98
N GLN A 58 3.99 19.20 1.96
CA GLN A 58 4.94 18.44 2.78
C GLN A 58 5.74 17.44 1.94
N LEU A 59 5.08 16.74 1.00
CA LEU A 59 5.75 15.86 0.05
C LEU A 59 6.68 16.63 -0.88
N TRP A 60 6.30 17.81 -1.36
CA TRP A 60 7.12 18.59 -2.27
C TRP A 60 8.45 19.02 -1.63
N LEU A 61 8.43 19.37 -0.34
CA LEU A 61 9.60 19.83 0.42
C LEU A 61 10.52 18.70 0.92
N ALA A 62 10.07 17.45 0.89
CA ALA A 62 10.77 16.31 1.47
C ALA A 62 11.80 15.66 0.52
N ASP A 63 12.84 15.05 1.08
CA ASP A 63 13.77 14.15 0.38
C ASP A 63 13.15 12.75 0.17
N ASP A 64 13.79 11.85 -0.57
CA ASP A 64 13.19 10.54 -0.91
C ASP A 64 12.90 9.65 0.31
N VAL A 65 13.80 9.62 1.30
CA VAL A 65 13.58 8.91 2.58
C VAL A 65 12.39 9.48 3.35
N LYS A 66 12.30 10.81 3.47
CA LYS A 66 11.17 11.47 4.14
C LYS A 66 9.88 11.31 3.34
N LYS A 67 9.92 11.38 2.01
CA LYS A 67 8.77 11.15 1.15
C LYS A 67 8.23 9.75 1.33
N ALA A 68 9.08 8.73 1.31
CA ALA A 68 8.67 7.36 1.60
C ALA A 68 7.97 7.26 2.96
N ASN A 69 8.60 7.80 4.02
CA ASN A 69 8.01 7.78 5.36
C ASN A 69 6.67 8.54 5.47
N LEU A 70 6.53 9.69 4.80
CA LEU A 70 5.27 10.46 4.77
C LEU A 70 4.17 9.71 4.02
N LEU A 71 4.50 9.10 2.88
CA LEU A 71 3.56 8.30 2.10
C LEU A 71 3.09 7.06 2.89
N LEU A 72 3.96 6.44 3.69
CA LEU A 72 3.56 5.39 4.62
C LEU A 72 2.55 5.89 5.65
N GLN A 73 2.80 7.07 6.25
CA GLN A 73 1.85 7.67 7.20
C GLN A 73 0.51 7.97 6.54
N PHE A 74 0.52 8.55 5.33
CA PHE A 74 -0.71 8.83 4.60
C PHE A 74 -1.48 7.56 4.25
N SER A 75 -0.80 6.48 3.86
CA SER A 75 -1.46 5.19 3.62
C SER A 75 -2.11 4.63 4.89
N SER A 76 -1.48 4.79 6.07
CA SER A 76 -2.08 4.39 7.35
C SER A 76 -3.31 5.23 7.70
N GLU A 77 -3.27 6.55 7.45
CA GLU A 77 -4.44 7.41 7.61
C GLU A 77 -5.57 7.03 6.64
N ASP A 78 -5.24 6.73 5.38
CA ASP A 78 -6.23 6.38 4.37
C ASP A 78 -6.91 5.03 4.70
N ALA A 79 -6.18 4.06 5.28
CA ALA A 79 -6.77 2.82 5.81
C ALA A 79 -7.82 3.08 6.90
N LEU A 80 -7.56 4.02 7.82
CA LEU A 80 -8.52 4.40 8.86
C LEU A 80 -9.74 5.13 8.28
N VAL A 81 -9.54 5.97 7.26
CA VAL A 81 -10.63 6.63 6.54
C VAL A 81 -11.51 5.58 5.84
N ILE A 82 -10.92 4.57 5.21
CA ILE A 82 -11.66 3.45 4.59
C ILE A 82 -12.52 2.74 5.64
N GLU A 83 -11.97 2.48 6.83
CA GLU A 83 -12.70 1.86 7.94
C GLU A 83 -13.87 2.71 8.41
N GLU A 84 -13.64 4.00 8.66
CA GLU A 84 -14.68 4.93 9.11
C GLU A 84 -15.80 5.11 8.07
N LEU A 85 -15.45 5.28 6.79
CA LEU A 85 -16.43 5.37 5.71
C LEU A 85 -17.28 4.12 5.59
N SER A 86 -16.66 2.95 5.76
CA SER A 86 -17.35 1.66 5.70
C SER A 86 -18.28 1.46 6.90
N GLN A 87 -17.87 1.89 8.10
CA GLN A 87 -18.75 1.90 9.28
C GLN A 87 -19.97 2.80 9.08
N ASN A 88 -19.82 3.88 8.31
CA ASN A 88 -20.89 4.79 7.94
C ASN A 88 -21.72 4.32 6.73
N GLY A 89 -21.46 3.10 6.20
CA GLY A 89 -22.15 2.56 5.03
C GLY A 89 -21.80 3.23 3.70
N LYS A 90 -20.78 4.10 3.67
CA LYS A 90 -20.33 4.84 2.47
C LYS A 90 -19.30 4.02 1.68
N PHE A 91 -19.67 2.81 1.27
CA PHE A 91 -18.74 1.87 0.62
C PHE A 91 -18.17 2.35 -0.71
N ASP A 92 -18.93 3.12 -1.50
CA ASP A 92 -18.42 3.70 -2.76
C ASP A 92 -17.27 4.67 -2.51
N LEU A 93 -17.37 5.49 -1.46
CA LEU A 93 -16.32 6.44 -1.07
C LEU A 93 -15.14 5.71 -0.42
N ALA A 94 -15.42 4.68 0.39
CA ALA A 94 -14.38 3.81 0.94
C ALA A 94 -13.56 3.17 -0.20
N LEU A 95 -14.21 2.70 -1.26
CA LEU A 95 -13.55 2.11 -2.41
C LEU A 95 -12.65 3.12 -3.15
N GLN A 96 -13.11 4.35 -3.36
CA GLN A 96 -12.25 5.42 -3.91
C GLN A 96 -11.00 5.67 -3.05
N HIS A 97 -11.13 5.59 -1.72
CA HIS A 97 -9.99 5.72 -0.82
C HIS A 97 -9.06 4.49 -0.83
N THR A 98 -9.55 3.30 -1.19
CA THR A 98 -8.65 2.13 -1.37
C THR A 98 -7.66 2.33 -2.51
N GLU A 99 -8.06 3.02 -3.59
CA GLU A 99 -7.15 3.37 -4.69
C GLU A 99 -6.09 4.36 -4.21
N GLN A 100 -6.47 5.38 -3.44
CA GLN A 100 -5.53 6.34 -2.86
C GLN A 100 -4.54 5.63 -1.94
N PHE A 101 -5.03 4.76 -1.06
CA PHE A 101 -4.22 3.91 -0.19
C PHE A 101 -3.17 3.12 -0.98
N GLN A 102 -3.58 2.40 -2.04
CA GLN A 102 -2.67 1.64 -2.90
C GLN A 102 -1.63 2.56 -3.56
N GLN A 103 -2.06 3.71 -4.08
CA GLN A 103 -1.17 4.67 -4.73
C GLN A 103 -0.13 5.24 -3.77
N GLN A 104 -0.51 5.60 -2.53
CA GLN A 104 0.47 6.10 -1.55
C GLN A 104 1.49 5.02 -1.19
N LEU A 105 1.05 3.79 -0.97
CA LEU A 105 1.93 2.68 -0.65
C LEU A 105 2.90 2.37 -1.79
N GLN A 106 2.41 2.30 -3.03
CA GLN A 106 3.24 2.10 -4.21
C GLN A 106 4.27 3.22 -4.38
N ARG A 107 3.85 4.49 -4.20
CA ARG A 107 4.78 5.63 -4.26
C ARG A 107 5.80 5.58 -3.12
N ALA A 108 5.42 5.10 -1.93
CA ALA A 108 6.37 4.92 -0.84
C ALA A 108 7.48 3.94 -1.24
N VAL A 109 7.12 2.80 -1.83
CA VAL A 109 8.09 1.82 -2.36
C VAL A 109 8.98 2.45 -3.44
N GLN A 110 8.42 3.17 -4.40
CA GLN A 110 9.21 3.85 -5.43
C GLN A 110 10.22 4.87 -4.85
N HIS A 111 9.84 5.60 -3.80
CA HIS A 111 10.75 6.52 -3.12
C HIS A 111 11.83 5.79 -2.31
N MET A 112 11.52 4.62 -1.73
CA MET A 112 12.52 3.74 -1.10
C MET A 112 13.52 3.21 -2.13
N GLU A 113 13.07 2.74 -3.29
CA GLU A 113 13.95 2.28 -4.38
C GLU A 113 14.90 3.41 -4.85
N ARG A 114 14.38 4.64 -5.00
CA ARG A 114 15.21 5.81 -5.35
C ARG A 114 16.23 6.16 -4.27
N ALA A 115 15.82 6.16 -3.00
CA ALA A 115 16.71 6.40 -1.88
C ALA A 115 17.84 5.34 -1.83
N GLN A 116 17.49 4.07 -2.03
CA GLN A 116 18.47 2.98 -2.11
C GLN A 116 19.45 3.18 -3.29
N ALA A 117 18.96 3.56 -4.47
CA ALA A 117 19.78 3.86 -5.64
C ALA A 117 20.73 5.07 -5.41
N GLN A 118 20.37 5.99 -4.52
CA GLN A 118 21.21 7.10 -4.06
C GLN A 118 22.21 6.69 -2.96
N GLY A 119 22.29 5.40 -2.61
CA GLY A 119 23.17 4.88 -1.57
C GLY A 119 22.68 5.15 -0.14
N GLN A 120 21.41 5.53 0.04
CA GLN A 120 20.82 5.70 1.36
C GLN A 120 20.38 4.35 1.93
N ASP A 121 20.53 4.16 3.24
CA ASP A 121 20.04 2.95 3.92
C ASP A 121 18.51 3.02 4.09
N VAL A 122 17.82 2.07 3.45
CA VAL A 122 16.35 1.96 3.47
C VAL A 122 15.84 0.82 4.34
N ARG A 123 16.70 0.06 5.01
CA ARG A 123 16.29 -1.10 5.82
C ARG A 123 15.27 -0.73 6.90
N VAL A 124 15.52 0.38 7.61
CA VAL A 124 14.59 0.89 8.63
C VAL A 124 13.23 1.29 8.02
N LEU A 125 13.20 1.77 6.77
CA LEU A 125 11.95 2.08 6.08
C LEU A 125 11.20 0.83 5.66
N VAL A 126 11.90 -0.23 5.22
CA VAL A 126 11.28 -1.52 4.85
C VAL A 126 10.65 -2.19 6.07
N MET A 127 11.34 -2.21 7.22
CA MET A 127 10.75 -2.71 8.47
C MET A 127 9.49 -1.93 8.87
N LYS A 128 9.49 -0.59 8.68
CA LYS A 128 8.31 0.25 8.92
C LYS A 128 7.20 -0.02 7.92
N LEU A 129 7.53 -0.23 6.64
CA LEU A 129 6.60 -0.58 5.57
C LEU A 129 5.89 -1.88 5.94
N GLU A 130 6.64 -2.92 6.31
CA GLU A 130 6.09 -4.22 6.75
C GLU A 130 5.11 -4.03 7.91
N GLN A 131 5.55 -3.39 9.00
CA GLN A 131 4.72 -3.21 10.20
C GLN A 131 3.45 -2.38 9.93
N ASN A 132 3.55 -1.31 9.12
CA ASN A 132 2.38 -0.50 8.77
C ASN A 132 1.43 -1.29 7.87
N HIS A 133 1.96 -1.99 6.85
CA HIS A 133 1.15 -2.80 5.96
C HIS A 133 0.39 -3.89 6.70
N LEU A 134 1.06 -4.59 7.63
CA LEU A 134 0.42 -5.55 8.51
C LEU A 134 -0.77 -4.92 9.27
N ARG A 135 -0.63 -3.74 9.85
CA ARG A 135 -1.77 -3.07 10.53
C ARG A 135 -2.88 -2.65 9.55
N GLN A 136 -2.50 -2.15 8.37
CA GLN A 136 -3.45 -1.73 7.34
C GLN A 136 -4.24 -2.92 6.78
N GLN A 137 -3.61 -4.10 6.65
CA GLN A 137 -4.26 -5.34 6.25
C GLN A 137 -5.34 -5.76 7.25
N ALA A 138 -5.06 -5.70 8.55
CA ALA A 138 -6.10 -5.94 9.57
C ALA A 138 -7.30 -5.01 9.41
N VAL A 139 -7.06 -3.73 9.09
CA VAL A 139 -8.13 -2.74 8.88
C VAL A 139 -8.95 -3.07 7.63
N LEU A 140 -8.30 -3.29 6.49
CA LEU A 140 -8.96 -3.64 5.23
C LEU A 140 -9.72 -4.97 5.32
N ALA A 141 -9.17 -5.94 6.05
CA ALA A 141 -9.81 -7.21 6.37
C ALA A 141 -11.15 -7.00 7.10
N ARG A 142 -11.17 -6.20 8.17
CA ARG A 142 -12.41 -5.89 8.91
C ARG A 142 -13.44 -5.17 8.05
N VAL A 143 -12.98 -4.32 7.13
CA VAL A 143 -13.85 -3.62 6.18
C VAL A 143 -14.44 -4.60 5.17
N LEU A 144 -13.62 -5.51 4.63
CA LEU A 144 -14.03 -6.51 3.66
C LEU A 144 -15.16 -7.41 4.19
N GLU A 145 -15.12 -7.80 5.46
CA GLU A 145 -16.18 -8.62 6.09
C GLU A 145 -17.54 -7.92 6.16
N LYS A 146 -17.54 -6.58 6.24
CA LYS A 146 -18.76 -5.76 6.33
C LYS A 146 -19.23 -5.24 4.98
N ALA A 147 -18.38 -5.31 3.97
CA ALA A 147 -18.63 -4.75 2.66
C ALA A 147 -19.70 -5.56 1.90
N PRO A 148 -20.63 -4.88 1.20
CA PRO A 148 -21.53 -5.56 0.28
C PRO A 148 -20.72 -6.20 -0.85
N GLU A 149 -21.26 -7.27 -1.45
CA GLU A 149 -20.59 -8.06 -2.49
C GLU A 149 -20.01 -7.18 -3.62
N ALA A 150 -20.73 -6.14 -4.03
CA ALA A 150 -20.30 -5.18 -5.05
C ALA A 150 -18.98 -4.44 -4.70
N ALA A 151 -18.68 -4.22 -3.43
CA ALA A 151 -17.47 -3.53 -2.97
C ALA A 151 -16.33 -4.47 -2.57
N GLN A 152 -16.63 -5.76 -2.34
CA GLN A 152 -15.64 -6.73 -1.87
C GLN A 152 -14.49 -6.94 -2.87
N GLU A 153 -14.79 -6.98 -4.16
CA GLU A 153 -13.77 -7.21 -5.20
C GLU A 153 -12.73 -6.09 -5.23
N GLY A 154 -13.15 -4.83 -5.08
CA GLY A 154 -12.24 -3.71 -5.03
C GLY A 154 -11.31 -3.73 -3.81
N LEU A 155 -11.85 -4.11 -2.64
CA LEU A 155 -11.07 -4.31 -1.41
C LEU A 155 -10.10 -5.49 -1.52
N LEU A 156 -10.51 -6.59 -2.13
CA LEU A 156 -9.64 -7.74 -2.40
C LEU A 156 -8.48 -7.34 -3.31
N ASN A 157 -8.74 -6.59 -4.38
CA ASN A 157 -7.70 -6.06 -5.26
C ASN A 157 -6.78 -5.07 -4.53
N ALA A 158 -7.32 -4.29 -3.58
CA ALA A 158 -6.52 -3.45 -2.68
C ALA A 158 -5.53 -4.24 -1.83
N ILE A 159 -6.01 -5.31 -1.19
CA ILE A 159 -5.21 -6.23 -0.38
C ILE A 159 -4.16 -6.93 -1.24
N GLU A 160 -4.54 -7.46 -2.39
CA GLU A 160 -3.67 -8.20 -3.30
C GLU A 160 -2.51 -7.32 -3.81
N ASN A 161 -2.83 -6.19 -4.43
CA ASN A 161 -1.83 -5.31 -5.03
C ASN A 161 -0.91 -4.67 -3.98
N SER A 162 -1.44 -4.29 -2.81
CA SER A 162 -0.61 -3.73 -1.75
C SER A 162 0.37 -4.77 -1.19
N SER A 163 -0.08 -6.00 -0.95
CA SER A 163 0.77 -7.09 -0.45
C SER A 163 1.86 -7.47 -1.43
N LYS A 164 1.56 -7.43 -2.74
CA LYS A 164 2.56 -7.64 -3.79
C LYS A 164 3.71 -6.63 -3.69
N HIS A 165 3.39 -5.33 -3.73
CA HIS A 165 4.42 -4.28 -3.72
C HIS A 165 5.27 -4.30 -2.44
N VAL A 166 4.66 -4.60 -1.29
CA VAL A 166 5.38 -4.74 -0.01
C VAL A 166 6.28 -5.96 -0.03
N GLY A 167 5.76 -7.09 -0.51
CA GLY A 167 6.53 -8.31 -0.64
C GLY A 167 7.74 -8.16 -1.56
N ASP A 168 7.57 -7.50 -2.70
CA ASP A 168 8.65 -7.20 -3.65
C ASP A 168 9.73 -6.31 -2.99
N ALA A 169 9.32 -5.29 -2.21
CA ALA A 169 10.23 -4.41 -1.49
C ALA A 169 11.02 -5.15 -0.38
N ILE A 170 10.36 -6.00 0.40
CA ILE A 170 11.01 -6.83 1.44
C ILE A 170 12.00 -7.80 0.79
N LEU A 171 11.59 -8.47 -0.28
CA LEU A 171 12.46 -9.40 -1.00
C LEU A 171 13.71 -8.70 -1.55
N ALA A 172 13.56 -7.50 -2.11
CA ALA A 172 14.66 -6.73 -2.69
C ALA A 172 15.68 -6.24 -1.64
N VAL A 173 15.24 -5.90 -0.42
CA VAL A 173 16.10 -5.27 0.60
C VAL A 173 16.59 -6.26 1.66
N GLU A 174 15.74 -7.19 2.09
CA GLU A 174 16.01 -8.10 3.20
C GLU A 174 16.13 -9.57 2.77
N GLY A 175 15.63 -9.91 1.57
CA GLY A 175 15.78 -11.24 0.97
C GLY A 175 14.63 -12.21 1.26
N GLN A 176 14.84 -13.47 0.89
CA GLN A 176 13.78 -14.49 0.86
C GLN A 176 13.27 -14.88 2.26
N GLU A 177 14.15 -14.88 3.27
CA GLU A 177 13.78 -15.26 4.64
C GLU A 177 12.81 -14.25 5.26
N ALA A 178 13.11 -12.95 5.15
CA ALA A 178 12.22 -11.88 5.60
C ALA A 178 10.87 -11.91 4.86
N MET A 179 10.89 -12.18 3.55
CA MET A 179 9.66 -12.33 2.77
C MET A 179 8.80 -13.51 3.24
N ASN A 180 9.41 -14.63 3.62
CA ASN A 180 8.68 -15.78 4.17
C ASN A 180 8.07 -15.45 5.54
N SER A 181 8.82 -14.77 6.42
CA SER A 181 8.31 -14.29 7.72
C SER A 181 7.12 -13.33 7.55
N TYR A 182 7.23 -12.40 6.61
CA TYR A 182 6.15 -11.47 6.30
C TYR A 182 4.88 -12.19 5.81
N ARG A 183 5.03 -13.21 4.94
CA ARG A 183 3.89 -14.04 4.50
C ARG A 183 3.23 -14.77 5.65
N GLU A 184 4.03 -15.32 6.56
CA GLU A 184 3.49 -15.99 7.75
C GLU A 184 2.69 -15.01 8.63
N HIS A 185 3.19 -13.79 8.85
CA HIS A 185 2.47 -12.75 9.57
C HIS A 185 1.16 -12.35 8.87
N LEU A 186 1.15 -12.26 7.54
CA LEU A 186 -0.07 -12.02 6.76
C LEU A 186 -1.09 -13.16 6.95
N ASP A 187 -0.65 -14.41 6.81
CA ASP A 187 -1.51 -15.59 6.98
C ASP A 187 -2.10 -15.66 8.40
N GLN A 188 -1.32 -15.31 9.42
CA GLN A 188 -1.79 -15.25 10.81
C GLN A 188 -2.88 -14.20 10.99
N GLN A 189 -2.74 -13.02 10.36
CA GLN A 189 -3.78 -11.99 10.45
C GLN A 189 -5.07 -12.38 9.74
N VAL A 190 -4.96 -12.94 8.53
CA VAL A 190 -6.09 -13.39 7.73
C VAL A 190 -6.80 -14.57 8.40
N SER A 191 -6.09 -15.34 9.23
CA SER A 191 -6.67 -16.46 9.98
C SER A 191 -7.68 -16.04 11.05
N ASN A 192 -7.70 -14.77 11.46
CA ASN A 192 -8.69 -14.23 12.39
C ASN A 192 -10.00 -13.80 11.70
N MET A 193 -10.10 -13.93 10.38
CA MET A 193 -11.27 -13.55 9.58
C MET A 193 -12.27 -14.70 9.43
N GLY A 194 -13.49 -14.40 8.99
CA GLY A 194 -14.47 -15.41 8.58
C GLY A 194 -13.90 -16.36 7.52
N GLU A 195 -14.21 -17.66 7.60
CA GLU A 195 -13.60 -18.72 6.77
C GLU A 195 -13.73 -18.44 5.25
N ASP A 196 -14.87 -17.93 4.79
CA ASP A 196 -15.07 -17.58 3.38
C ASP A 196 -14.14 -16.44 2.93
N THR A 197 -14.03 -15.39 3.74
CA THR A 197 -13.17 -14.23 3.43
C THR A 197 -11.70 -14.62 3.47
N LYS A 198 -11.31 -15.41 4.46
CA LYS A 198 -9.98 -16.00 4.61
C LYS A 198 -9.59 -16.81 3.38
N LEU A 199 -10.49 -17.65 2.87
CA LEU A 199 -10.22 -18.46 1.68
C LEU A 199 -9.98 -17.58 0.45
N ARG A 200 -10.83 -16.56 0.22
CA ARG A 200 -10.69 -15.63 -0.91
C ARG A 200 -9.39 -14.84 -0.85
N VAL A 201 -9.05 -14.28 0.32
CA VAL A 201 -7.80 -13.52 0.50
C VAL A 201 -6.59 -14.42 0.29
N ARG A 202 -6.60 -15.64 0.85
CA ARG A 202 -5.50 -16.60 0.68
C ARG A 202 -5.33 -17.02 -0.78
N GLU A 203 -6.42 -17.32 -1.48
CA GLU A 203 -6.38 -17.70 -2.90
C GLU A 203 -5.74 -16.59 -3.75
N ARG A 204 -6.14 -15.33 -3.53
CA ARG A 204 -5.56 -14.17 -4.23
C ARG A 204 -4.08 -13.98 -3.88
N LEU A 205 -3.72 -14.00 -2.59
CA LEU A 205 -2.33 -13.85 -2.18
C LEU A 205 -1.42 -14.98 -2.69
N GLN A 206 -1.93 -16.20 -2.80
CA GLN A 206 -1.19 -17.32 -3.41
C GLN A 206 -1.04 -17.15 -4.92
N ALA A 207 -2.07 -16.65 -5.62
CA ALA A 207 -2.02 -16.41 -7.06
C ALA A 207 -0.93 -15.39 -7.45
N VAL A 208 -0.70 -14.39 -6.60
CA VAL A 208 0.36 -13.38 -6.80
C VAL A 208 1.76 -13.98 -6.72
N HIS A 209 1.99 -14.92 -5.80
CA HIS A 209 3.32 -15.40 -5.45
C HIS A 209 3.68 -16.77 -6.03
N GLY A 210 2.67 -17.56 -6.43
CA GLY A 210 2.83 -18.94 -6.88
C GLY A 210 3.25 -19.10 -8.34
N LYS A 211 3.23 -18.02 -9.13
CA LYS A 211 3.83 -18.04 -10.48
C LYS A 211 5.28 -17.56 -10.33
N PRO A 212 6.30 -18.46 -10.42
CA PRO A 212 7.66 -17.97 -10.61
C PRO A 212 7.59 -17.06 -11.83
N VAL A 213 7.91 -15.77 -11.64
CA VAL A 213 8.09 -14.86 -12.75
C VAL A 213 9.19 -15.50 -13.56
N ASN A 214 8.80 -16.15 -14.66
CA ASN A 214 9.72 -16.64 -15.66
C ASN A 214 10.23 -15.36 -16.30
N VAL A 215 11.18 -14.70 -15.62
CA VAL A 215 11.89 -13.53 -16.12
C VAL A 215 12.50 -14.05 -17.39
N THR A 216 11.83 -13.77 -18.49
CA THR A 216 12.35 -14.00 -19.82
C THR A 216 13.48 -12.99 -19.90
N THR A 217 14.65 -13.43 -19.44
CA THR A 217 15.93 -12.79 -19.69
C THR A 217 15.99 -12.71 -21.21
N LYS A 218 15.61 -11.53 -21.70
CA LYS A 218 15.77 -11.11 -23.08
C LYS A 218 17.21 -11.47 -23.43
N PRO A 219 17.47 -12.35 -24.41
CA PRO A 219 18.83 -12.70 -24.77
C PRO A 219 19.53 -11.40 -25.17
N GLU A 220 20.61 -11.12 -24.45
CA GLU A 220 21.62 -10.15 -24.79
C GLU A 220 22.21 -10.57 -26.14
N ALA A 221 21.57 -10.11 -27.21
CA ALA A 221 22.11 -10.18 -28.55
C ALA A 221 23.13 -9.04 -28.68
N THR A 222 24.37 -9.39 -28.35
CA THR A 222 25.57 -8.72 -28.82
C THR A 222 25.63 -8.82 -30.34
N GLU A 223 25.17 -7.81 -31.08
CA GLU A 223 25.66 -7.57 -32.44
C GLU A 223 25.89 -6.08 -32.66
N ALA A 224 27.16 -5.75 -32.81
CA ALA A 224 27.64 -4.46 -33.27
C ALA A 224 27.21 -4.26 -34.72
N SER A 225 26.34 -3.27 -34.96
CA SER A 225 26.11 -2.71 -36.29
C SER A 225 26.65 -1.28 -36.35
N THR A 226 27.73 -1.16 -37.10
CA THR A 226 28.36 0.05 -37.61
C THR A 226 27.34 0.84 -38.46
N VAL A 227 26.89 1.99 -37.97
CA VAL A 227 26.01 2.90 -38.71
C VAL A 227 26.85 4.01 -39.33
N SER A 228 26.90 4.05 -40.67
CA SER A 228 27.37 5.20 -41.45
C SER A 228 26.37 6.36 -41.39
N PRO A 229 26.82 7.63 -41.46
CA PRO A 229 25.95 8.79 -41.33
C PRO A 229 25.17 9.07 -42.63
N VAL A 230 23.84 9.12 -42.54
CA VAL A 230 22.94 9.59 -43.61
C VAL A 230 22.39 10.97 -43.21
N PRO A 231 22.35 11.96 -44.13
CA PRO A 231 22.04 13.34 -43.82
C PRO A 231 20.56 13.60 -43.54
N ILE A 232 20.33 14.54 -42.61
CA ILE A 232 19.04 15.03 -42.14
C ILE A 232 18.39 15.93 -43.22
N PRO A 233 17.14 15.69 -43.64
CA PRO A 233 16.32 16.72 -44.27
C PRO A 233 15.55 17.49 -43.20
N VAL A 234 15.82 18.79 -43.16
CA VAL A 234 15.02 19.80 -42.45
C VAL A 234 13.64 19.87 -43.09
N GLN A 235 12.58 19.60 -42.32
CA GLN A 235 11.23 20.05 -42.68
C GLN A 235 10.59 20.80 -41.52
N ASN A 236 10.01 21.92 -41.93
CA ASN A 236 9.54 23.04 -41.15
C ASN A 236 8.00 22.99 -41.17
N SER A 237 7.38 23.51 -40.12
CA SER A 237 6.10 24.24 -40.14
C SER A 237 4.75 23.48 -40.09
N THR A 238 3.95 23.93 -39.10
CA THR A 238 2.51 24.29 -39.20
C THR A 238 1.42 23.26 -38.87
N GLN A 239 0.95 23.37 -37.62
CA GLN A 239 -0.41 23.80 -37.19
C GLN A 239 -1.69 23.12 -37.75
N ALA A 240 -2.58 22.87 -36.79
CA ALA A 240 -4.06 22.92 -36.83
C ALA A 240 -4.83 21.60 -37.06
N GLY A 241 -5.55 21.22 -36.00
CA GLY A 241 -6.97 20.82 -36.05
C GLY A 241 -7.30 19.40 -36.52
N PHE A 242 -7.94 18.62 -35.64
CA PHE A 242 -9.35 18.24 -35.77
C PHE A 242 -9.70 16.94 -35.02
N GLN A 243 -10.84 17.04 -34.32
CA GLN A 243 -11.92 16.06 -34.19
C GLN A 243 -11.66 14.68 -33.56
N ASN A 244 -12.07 14.63 -32.29
CA ASN A 244 -12.91 13.62 -31.66
C ASN A 244 -13.70 12.73 -32.63
N THR A 245 -13.43 11.42 -32.61
CA THR A 245 -14.33 10.39 -33.14
C THR A 245 -14.47 9.26 -32.13
N SER A 246 -15.69 9.09 -31.63
CA SER A 246 -16.20 7.93 -30.93
C SER A 246 -16.16 6.70 -31.85
N VAL A 247 -15.50 5.63 -31.40
CA VAL A 247 -15.57 4.31 -32.03
C VAL A 247 -16.37 3.36 -31.15
N THR A 248 -17.51 2.99 -31.69
CA THR A 248 -18.38 1.89 -31.31
C THR A 248 -17.69 0.57 -31.66
N THR A 249 -17.36 -0.25 -30.67
CA THR A 249 -16.90 -1.64 -30.88
C THR A 249 -18.10 -2.57 -30.76
N VAL A 250 -18.66 -2.95 -31.91
CA VAL A 250 -19.66 -4.03 -32.06
C VAL A 250 -18.95 -5.26 -32.61
N GLY A 251 -19.08 -6.37 -31.88
CA GLY A 251 -19.24 -7.73 -32.40
C GLY A 251 -18.09 -8.38 -33.18
N SER A 252 -17.55 -9.46 -32.63
CA SER A 252 -17.20 -10.67 -33.40
C SER A 252 -17.10 -11.87 -32.46
N GLN A 253 -18.17 -12.63 -32.47
CA GLN A 253 -18.31 -13.99 -31.98
C GLN A 253 -17.61 -14.89 -33.02
N GLN A 254 -16.58 -15.64 -32.62
CA GLN A 254 -16.04 -16.72 -33.45
C GLN A 254 -15.86 -17.97 -32.60
N ASP A 255 -16.70 -18.93 -32.93
CA ASP A 255 -16.63 -20.34 -32.62
C ASP A 255 -15.25 -20.93 -32.94
N ILE A 256 -14.71 -21.71 -32.00
CA ILE A 256 -13.83 -22.85 -32.32
C ILE A 256 -14.30 -24.02 -31.46
N GLN A 257 -14.95 -24.99 -32.10
CA GLN A 257 -15.11 -26.37 -31.65
C GLN A 257 -13.97 -27.25 -32.21
N GLU A 258 -13.87 -28.48 -31.69
CA GLU A 258 -13.09 -29.64 -32.16
C GLU A 258 -11.59 -29.65 -31.82
N GLN A 259 -10.94 -30.74 -31.38
CA GLN A 259 -11.19 -32.20 -31.31
C GLN A 259 -10.18 -32.76 -30.25
N THR A 260 -10.59 -33.60 -29.30
CA THR A 260 -10.52 -35.09 -29.33
C THR A 260 -9.15 -35.72 -28.97
N ALA A 261 -9.13 -36.27 -27.74
CA ALA A 261 -8.68 -37.60 -27.28
C ALA A 261 -7.22 -38.13 -27.35
N GLN A 262 -6.96 -38.99 -26.35
CA GLN A 262 -5.91 -40.02 -26.16
C GLN A 262 -4.63 -39.51 -25.47
N GLN A 263 -4.30 -39.96 -24.24
CA GLN A 263 -3.64 -41.24 -23.91
C GLN A 263 -3.68 -41.42 -22.37
N ILE A 264 -4.32 -42.44 -21.77
CA ILE A 264 -3.87 -43.83 -21.48
C ILE A 264 -2.44 -43.99 -20.91
N GLY A 265 -2.38 -44.50 -19.67
CA GLY A 265 -1.21 -45.16 -19.03
C GLY A 265 -0.49 -44.26 -18.02
N SER A 266 -0.02 -44.71 -16.86
CA SER A 266 0.10 -46.02 -16.23
C SER A 266 0.49 -45.78 -14.77
N SER A 267 -0.19 -46.40 -13.80
CA SER A 267 0.37 -47.39 -12.88
C SER A 267 1.68 -47.01 -12.15
N GLY A 268 1.64 -46.95 -10.82
CA GLY A 268 2.83 -47.23 -10.03
C GLY A 268 2.90 -46.63 -8.63
N GLY A 269 2.59 -47.46 -7.62
CA GLY A 269 3.48 -47.57 -6.46
C GLY A 269 3.19 -46.71 -5.24
N GLN A 270 2.25 -47.16 -4.41
CA GLN A 270 2.31 -46.94 -2.97
C GLN A 270 3.59 -47.55 -2.39
N LYS A 271 4.38 -46.76 -1.67
CA LYS A 271 5.20 -47.25 -0.55
C LYS A 271 5.00 -46.32 0.64
N GLN A 272 4.21 -46.82 1.58
CA GLN A 272 4.17 -46.33 2.94
C GLN A 272 5.56 -46.55 3.54
N GLN A 273 6.21 -45.47 3.97
CA GLN A 273 7.40 -45.55 4.81
C GLN A 273 7.02 -45.10 6.21
N THR A 274 6.77 -46.10 7.04
CA THR A 274 6.58 -46.04 8.48
C THR A 274 7.86 -45.52 9.11
N VAL A 275 7.81 -44.32 9.70
CA VAL A 275 8.89 -43.78 10.54
C VAL A 275 8.52 -44.08 12.01
N PRO A 276 9.42 -44.66 12.80
CA PRO A 276 9.15 -45.01 14.19
C PRO A 276 9.03 -43.75 15.08
N GLN A 277 7.98 -43.72 15.90
CA GLN A 277 7.84 -42.83 17.04
C GLN A 277 9.00 -43.06 18.00
N GLN A 278 9.89 -42.08 18.14
CA GLN A 278 10.79 -41.99 19.28
C GLN A 278 10.07 -41.20 20.37
N GLY A 279 9.80 -41.88 21.49
CA GLY A 279 9.22 -41.29 22.68
C GLY A 279 10.16 -40.25 23.29
N ILE A 280 9.62 -39.05 23.53
CA ILE A 280 10.26 -38.09 24.41
C ILE A 280 9.58 -38.18 25.77
N GLN A 281 10.43 -38.45 26.76
CA GLN A 281 10.14 -38.64 28.16
C GLN A 281 9.39 -37.45 28.75
N SER A 282 8.35 -37.79 29.49
CA SER A 282 7.64 -36.92 30.42
C SER A 282 8.58 -36.54 31.57
N GLY A 283 9.12 -35.32 31.51
CA GLY A 283 9.92 -34.69 32.56
C GLY A 283 9.03 -33.91 33.52
N ASN A 284 8.57 -34.59 34.55
CA ASN A 284 7.89 -34.04 35.72
C ASN A 284 8.88 -33.16 36.52
N GLN A 285 8.70 -31.84 36.52
CA GLN A 285 9.32 -30.95 37.51
C GLN A 285 8.24 -30.08 38.15
N GLY A 286 7.90 -30.45 39.38
CA GLY A 286 7.13 -29.62 40.29
C GLY A 286 7.93 -28.38 40.67
N GLY A 287 7.33 -27.21 40.39
CA GLY A 287 7.74 -25.92 40.90
C GLY A 287 6.58 -25.32 41.67
N GLN A 288 6.54 -25.58 42.96
CA GLN A 288 5.57 -25.07 43.92
C GLN A 288 6.15 -23.79 44.56
N VAL A 289 5.67 -22.60 44.20
CA VAL A 289 5.80 -21.33 44.97
C VAL A 289 4.61 -20.44 44.54
N GLY A 290 3.54 -20.26 45.33
CA GLY A 290 3.37 -19.18 46.33
C GLY A 290 3.43 -17.78 45.69
N ASN A 291 2.55 -16.79 45.88
CA ASN A 291 1.42 -16.54 46.77
C ASN A 291 0.72 -15.23 46.24
N PRO A 292 -0.08 -14.44 46.98
CA PRO A 292 -1.48 -14.11 46.69
C PRO A 292 -1.72 -12.65 46.24
N GLY A 293 -2.93 -12.33 45.74
CA GLY A 293 -3.27 -10.93 45.45
C GLY A 293 -4.69 -10.71 44.95
N ASN A 294 -5.68 -11.35 45.57
CA ASN A 294 -7.09 -11.05 45.36
C ASN A 294 -7.50 -9.86 46.23
N THR A 295 -7.54 -8.66 45.67
CA THR A 295 -8.17 -7.49 46.29
C THR A 295 -9.53 -7.27 45.64
N GLY A 296 -10.57 -7.66 46.38
CA GLY A 296 -11.95 -7.36 46.05
C GLY A 296 -12.21 -5.85 46.03
N ASN A 297 -12.99 -5.41 45.06
CA ASN A 297 -13.53 -4.06 45.05
C ASN A 297 -15.01 -4.11 45.45
N GLN A 298 -15.29 -3.68 46.67
CA GLN A 298 -16.62 -3.32 47.13
C GLN A 298 -17.00 -2.00 46.46
N HIS A 299 -18.13 -1.95 45.74
CA HIS A 299 -18.81 -0.67 45.55
C HIS A 299 -20.23 -0.76 46.05
N ASN A 300 -20.49 0.17 46.96
CA ASN A 300 -21.59 0.28 47.89
C ASN A 300 -22.80 0.88 47.18
N GLY A 301 -23.98 0.35 47.48
CA GLY A 301 -25.23 1.04 47.19
C GLY A 301 -25.47 2.15 48.21
N SER A 302 -25.96 3.29 47.74
CA SER A 302 -26.75 4.19 48.58
C SER A 302 -27.93 4.72 47.76
N LYS A 303 -29.05 4.74 48.46
CA LYS A 303 -30.36 5.27 48.08
C LYS A 303 -30.32 6.77 47.79
#